data_AF-A0A2T1CAW8-F1
#
_entry.id   AF-A0A2T1CAW8-F1
#
_cell.length_a   1.000
_cell.length_b   1.000
_cell.length_c   1.000
_cell.angle_alpha   90.00
_cell.angle_beta   90.00
_cell.angle_gamma   90.00
#
_symmetry.space_group_name_H-M   'P 1'
#
loop_
_entity.id
_entity.type
_entity.pdbx_description
1 polymer ?
#
loop_
_entity_poly.entity_id
_entity_poly.type
_entity_poly.pdbx_seq_one_letter_code
_entity_poly.pdbx_strand_id
1 'polypeptide(L)'
;MNNDRTSNPNIPPHTWKRPIGLGWENPYTVRYASNLDDGPWHGMPLGGFGAGCIGRSPRGDFNLWHIDGGEHIFNSLPACQFSVFEESGGKKQAFALCTEPPADGSLSTWK
;
A
#
# COMPACT_ATOMS: atom_id res chain seq x y z
N MET A 1 -12.64 12.49 -30.26
CA MET A 1 -12.07 11.19 -29.85
C MET A 1 -12.78 10.76 -28.58
N ASN A 2 -13.53 9.67 -28.64
CA ASN A 2 -14.29 9.18 -27.50
C ASN A 2 -13.30 8.68 -26.44
N ASN A 3 -13.21 9.39 -25.31
CA ASN A 3 -12.57 8.90 -24.10
C ASN A 3 -13.43 7.76 -23.58
N ASP A 4 -13.18 6.55 -24.05
CA ASP A 4 -13.67 5.34 -23.40
C ASP A 4 -13.00 5.26 -22.04
N ARG A 5 -13.68 5.81 -21.03
CA ARG A 5 -13.27 5.69 -19.63
C ARG A 5 -13.34 4.21 -19.29
N THR A 6 -12.19 3.55 -19.42
CA THR A 6 -11.80 2.28 -18.80
C THR A 6 -12.93 1.63 -18.04
N SER A 7 -13.50 0.56 -18.60
CA SER A 7 -14.50 -0.27 -17.95
C SER A 7 -14.18 -0.41 -16.46
N ASN A 8 -15.07 0.08 -15.59
CA ASN A 8 -14.90 -0.10 -14.15
C ASN A 8 -14.70 -1.59 -13.90
N PRO A 9 -13.67 -1.99 -13.11
CA PRO A 9 -13.49 -3.40 -12.78
C PRO A 9 -14.77 -3.93 -12.13
N ASN A 10 -15.16 -5.15 -12.51
CA ASN A 10 -16.31 -5.82 -11.90
C ASN A 10 -15.95 -6.30 -10.49
N ILE A 11 -15.98 -5.39 -9.52
CA ILE A 11 -15.66 -5.65 -8.12
C ILE A 11 -16.92 -6.17 -7.42
N PRO A 12 -16.88 -7.34 -6.75
CA PRO A 12 -18.02 -7.84 -6.00
C PRO A 12 -18.55 -6.84 -4.96
N PRO A 13 -19.88 -6.75 -4.75
CA PRO A 13 -20.47 -5.75 -3.85
C PRO A 13 -20.10 -5.94 -2.38
N HIS A 14 -19.65 -7.13 -2.00
CA HIS A 14 -19.20 -7.50 -0.65
C HIS A 14 -17.69 -7.33 -0.45
N THR A 15 -16.94 -6.88 -1.46
CA THR A 15 -15.52 -6.56 -1.30
C THR A 15 -15.37 -5.41 -0.31
N TRP A 16 -14.55 -5.62 0.72
CA TRP A 16 -14.16 -4.55 1.62
C TRP A 16 -13.53 -3.41 0.82
N LYS A 17 -13.97 -2.18 1.08
CA LYS A 17 -13.52 -0.99 0.34
C LYS A 17 -13.24 0.15 1.30
N ARG A 18 -12.16 0.88 1.01
CA ARG A 18 -11.74 2.07 1.74
C ARG A 18 -11.03 3.02 0.77
N PRO A 19 -11.24 4.34 0.86
CA PRO A 19 -10.45 5.29 0.09
C PRO A 19 -8.96 5.16 0.40
N ILE A 20 -8.13 5.28 -0.63
CA ILE A 20 -6.66 5.26 -0.49
C ILE A 20 -6.23 6.41 0.43
N GLY A 21 -5.35 6.13 1.38
CA GLY A 21 -4.85 7.11 2.35
C GLY A 21 -5.83 7.54 3.46
N LEU A 22 -7.07 7.01 3.49
CA LEU A 22 -7.98 7.33 4.60
C LEU A 22 -7.51 6.69 5.90
N GLY A 23 -6.94 7.50 6.80
CA GLY A 23 -6.51 7.09 8.16
C GLY A 23 -7.64 6.56 9.04
N TRP A 24 -7.34 6.08 10.25
CA TRP A 24 -8.32 5.46 11.16
C TRP A 24 -8.54 6.36 12.36
N GLU A 25 -9.80 6.58 12.73
CA GLU A 25 -10.11 7.37 13.93
C GLU A 25 -9.80 6.61 15.21
N ASN A 26 -10.25 5.34 15.28
CA ASN A 26 -10.08 4.49 16.45
C ASN A 26 -9.62 3.09 16.00
N PRO A 27 -8.36 2.95 15.51
CA PRO A 27 -7.82 1.63 15.21
C PRO A 27 -7.72 0.79 16.49
N TYR A 28 -7.74 -0.53 16.33
CA TYR A 28 -7.39 -1.43 17.42
C TYR A 28 -6.01 -1.06 17.97
N THR A 29 -5.86 -1.13 19.28
CA THR A 29 -4.57 -1.05 19.96
C THR A 29 -4.42 -2.21 20.92
N VAL A 30 -3.19 -2.70 21.06
CA VAL A 30 -2.89 -3.80 21.96
C VAL A 30 -3.15 -3.45 23.42
N ARG A 31 -3.54 -4.47 24.19
CA ARG A 31 -3.79 -4.34 25.64
C ARG A 31 -2.52 -4.32 26.48
N TYR A 32 -1.45 -4.99 26.01
CA TYR A 32 -0.19 -5.13 26.73
C TYR A 32 0.97 -4.81 25.80
N ALA A 33 2.05 -4.26 26.35
CA ALA A 33 3.23 -3.85 25.59
C ALA A 33 3.97 -5.03 24.91
N SER A 34 3.77 -6.26 25.40
CA SER A 34 4.33 -7.47 24.81
C SER A 34 3.58 -7.98 23.58
N ASN A 35 2.38 -7.43 23.31
CA ASN A 35 1.60 -7.82 22.15
C ASN A 35 2.04 -7.01 20.93
N LEU A 36 2.07 -7.69 19.78
CA LEU A 36 2.40 -7.06 18.51
C LEU A 36 1.26 -6.15 18.04
N ASP A 37 1.61 -4.93 17.68
CA ASP A 37 0.71 -3.89 17.18
C ASP A 37 1.39 -3.15 16.02
N ASP A 38 1.07 -3.55 14.80
CA ASP A 38 1.56 -2.92 13.58
C ASP A 38 0.73 -1.69 13.17
N GLY A 39 -0.30 -1.36 13.96
CA GLY A 39 -1.30 -0.37 13.60
C GLY A 39 -2.27 -0.88 12.53
N PRO A 40 -3.04 0.02 11.88
CA PRO A 40 -4.18 -0.40 11.07
C PRO A 40 -3.88 -0.56 9.58
N TRP A 41 -2.66 -0.29 9.14
CA TRP A 41 -2.32 -0.18 7.72
C TRP A 41 -1.97 -1.54 7.11
N HIS A 42 -2.98 -2.40 7.01
CA HIS A 42 -2.88 -3.73 6.42
C HIS A 42 -3.76 -3.85 5.18
N GLY A 43 -3.35 -4.74 4.28
CA GLY A 43 -4.15 -5.18 3.14
C GLY A 43 -4.09 -6.69 2.97
N MET A 44 -4.75 -7.18 1.92
CA MET A 44 -4.73 -8.61 1.59
C MET A 44 -3.30 -9.06 1.27
N PRO A 45 -2.78 -10.14 1.91
CA PRO A 45 -1.45 -10.62 1.63
C PRO A 45 -1.33 -11.20 0.21
N LEU A 46 -0.17 -10.97 -0.40
CA LEU A 46 0.24 -11.54 -1.67
C LEU A 46 1.24 -12.66 -1.41
N GLY A 47 0.87 -13.90 -1.70
CA GLY A 47 1.73 -15.06 -1.46
C GLY A 47 0.95 -16.38 -1.49
N GLY A 48 1.59 -17.45 -1.93
CA GLY A 48 1.05 -18.80 -1.91
C GLY A 48 1.31 -19.51 -0.58
N PHE A 49 0.64 -20.62 -0.35
CA PHE A 49 0.91 -21.44 0.84
C PHE A 49 2.34 -21.98 0.79
N GLY A 50 3.10 -21.77 1.87
CA GLY A 50 4.50 -22.18 1.98
C GLY A 50 5.51 -21.29 1.24
N ALA A 51 5.08 -20.27 0.50
CA ALA A 51 5.97 -19.35 -0.23
C ALA A 51 6.37 -18.11 0.60
N GLY A 52 5.75 -17.94 1.76
CA GLY A 52 5.71 -16.66 2.46
C GLY A 52 4.70 -15.69 1.85
N CYS A 53 4.58 -14.50 2.43
CA CYS A 53 3.69 -13.45 1.91
C CYS A 53 4.21 -12.03 2.11
N ILE A 54 3.69 -11.12 1.30
CA ILE A 54 3.95 -9.68 1.36
C ILE A 54 2.62 -8.95 1.53
N GLY A 55 2.53 -8.04 2.49
CA GLY A 55 1.39 -7.15 2.63
C GLY A 55 1.60 -5.83 1.88
N ARG A 56 0.53 -5.38 1.21
CA ARG A 56 0.44 -4.05 0.61
C ARG A 56 -0.74 -3.30 1.21
N SER A 57 -0.50 -2.12 1.77
CA SER A 57 -1.53 -1.40 2.51
C SER A 57 -2.42 -0.53 1.61
N PRO A 58 -3.55 -0.01 2.13
CA PRO A 58 -4.37 0.99 1.47
C PRO A 58 -3.69 2.36 1.23
N ARG A 59 -2.47 2.60 1.73
CA ARG A 59 -1.64 3.75 1.29
C ARG A 59 -0.92 3.48 -0.01
N GLY A 60 -0.73 2.20 -0.37
CA GLY A 60 0.02 1.78 -1.55
C GLY A 60 1.41 1.21 -1.25
N ASP A 61 1.91 1.34 -0.03
CA ASP A 61 3.19 0.80 0.44
C ASP A 61 3.17 -0.71 0.68
N PHE A 62 4.33 -1.33 0.46
CA PHE A 62 4.59 -2.72 0.84
C PHE A 62 5.27 -2.70 2.22
N ASN A 63 4.61 -3.29 3.22
CA ASN A 63 4.94 -3.03 4.61
C ASN A 63 4.94 -4.25 5.53
N LEU A 64 4.45 -5.39 5.09
CA LEU A 64 4.48 -6.64 5.86
C LEU A 64 5.26 -7.69 5.09
N TRP A 65 6.22 -8.33 5.75
CA TRP A 65 7.10 -9.34 5.14
C TRP A 65 7.08 -10.60 6.00
N HIS A 66 6.41 -11.64 5.51
CA HIS A 66 6.47 -13.01 6.03
C HIS A 66 7.18 -13.88 5.00
N ILE A 67 8.40 -13.49 4.60
CA ILE A 67 9.18 -14.20 3.58
C ILE A 67 9.95 -15.37 4.21
N ASP A 68 10.49 -15.16 5.40
CA ASP A 68 11.08 -16.23 6.20
C ASP A 68 10.01 -16.87 7.08
N GLY A 69 9.99 -18.20 7.12
CA GLY A 69 8.91 -18.97 7.72
C GLY A 69 8.87 -18.78 9.24
N GLY A 70 7.79 -18.17 9.73
CA GLY A 70 7.59 -17.90 11.16
C GLY A 70 8.07 -16.52 11.62
N GLU A 71 8.74 -15.77 10.75
CA GLU A 71 9.17 -14.40 11.03
C GLU A 71 8.08 -13.38 10.68
N HIS A 72 8.06 -12.29 11.44
CA HIS A 72 7.15 -11.18 11.26
C HIS A 72 7.94 -9.87 11.19
N ILE A 73 7.94 -9.22 10.03
CA ILE A 73 8.53 -7.89 9.86
C ILE A 73 7.48 -6.94 9.31
N PHE A 74 7.10 -5.95 10.11
CA PHE A 74 6.28 -4.83 9.67
C PHE A 74 7.13 -3.57 9.48
N ASN A 75 7.57 -3.35 8.24
CA ASN A 75 8.37 -2.20 7.86
C ASN A 75 8.15 -1.86 6.38
N SER A 76 7.97 -0.58 6.08
CA SER A 76 7.83 -0.12 4.69
C SER A 76 9.18 -0.20 3.96
N LEU A 77 9.21 -0.75 2.74
CA LEU A 77 10.34 -0.63 1.81
C LEU A 77 9.97 0.32 0.68
N PRO A 78 10.33 1.62 0.77
CA PRO A 78 9.75 2.63 -0.11
C PRO A 78 10.16 2.55 -1.58
N ALA A 79 11.23 1.80 -1.89
CA ALA A 79 11.61 1.51 -3.27
C ALA A 79 10.66 0.52 -3.97
N CYS A 80 9.89 -0.28 -3.23
CA CYS A 80 8.86 -1.15 -3.77
C CYS A 80 7.60 -0.32 -4.04
N GLN A 81 7.45 0.21 -5.25
CA GLN A 81 6.32 1.06 -5.62
C GLN A 81 5.87 0.85 -7.06
N PHE A 82 4.61 1.22 -7.30
CA PHE A 82 4.13 1.54 -8.63
C PHE A 82 4.13 3.05 -8.79
N SER A 83 4.49 3.54 -9.97
CA SER A 83 4.47 4.96 -10.30
C SER A 83 3.76 5.17 -11.62
N VAL A 84 3.08 6.30 -11.75
CA VAL A 84 2.45 6.73 -12.99
C VAL A 84 3.21 7.92 -13.57
N PHE A 85 3.40 7.93 -14.88
CA PHE A 85 3.84 9.08 -15.64
C PHE A 85 2.71 9.51 -16.57
N GLU A 86 2.44 10.80 -16.62
CA GLU A 86 1.41 11.38 -17.47
C GLU A 86 1.97 12.57 -18.24
N GLU A 87 1.59 12.68 -19.51
CA GLU A 87 1.87 13.83 -20.36
C GLU A 87 0.60 14.30 -21.07
N SER A 88 0.27 15.58 -20.93
CA SER A 88 -0.86 16.20 -21.62
C SER A 88 -0.63 17.69 -21.84
N GLY A 89 -0.85 18.17 -23.06
CA GLY A 89 -0.64 19.57 -23.42
C GLY A 89 0.78 20.09 -23.14
N GLY A 90 1.79 19.22 -23.28
CA GLY A 90 3.21 19.54 -23.00
C GLY A 90 3.59 19.59 -21.51
N LYS A 91 2.64 19.36 -20.59
CA LYS A 91 2.91 19.21 -19.16
C LYS A 91 3.22 17.76 -18.85
N LYS A 92 4.29 17.53 -18.10
CA LYS A 92 4.78 16.20 -17.70
C LYS A 92 4.77 16.08 -16.19
N GLN A 93 4.27 14.96 -15.68
CA GLN A 93 4.25 14.66 -14.27
C GLN A 93 4.48 13.18 -14.03
N ALA A 94 5.14 12.85 -12.93
CA ALA A 94 5.30 11.48 -12.45
C ALA A 94 4.99 11.48 -10.95
N PHE A 95 4.30 10.44 -10.48
CA PHE A 95 3.99 10.25 -9.06
C PHE A 95 4.08 8.77 -8.71
N ALA A 96 4.66 8.46 -7.56
CA ALA A 96 4.53 7.20 -6.87
C ALA A 96 3.10 7.07 -6.34
N LEU A 97 2.54 5.87 -6.45
CA LEU A 97 1.19 5.55 -5.98
C LEU A 97 1.24 5.14 -4.50
N CYS A 98 1.82 6.01 -3.68
CA CYS A 98 1.86 5.91 -2.22
C CYS A 98 1.43 7.25 -1.61
N THR A 99 0.57 7.24 -0.59
CA THR A 99 0.07 8.50 0.01
C THR A 99 1.04 9.15 0.99
N GLU A 100 2.12 8.46 1.35
CA GLU A 100 3.14 8.96 2.28
C GLU A 100 4.54 8.80 1.68
N PRO A 101 5.39 9.82 1.80
CA PRO A 101 6.80 9.72 1.43
C PRO A 101 7.59 8.89 2.46
N PRO A 102 8.82 8.45 2.12
CA PRO A 102 9.72 7.80 3.06
C PRO A 102 10.03 8.70 4.28
N ALA A 103 9.88 8.16 5.50
CA ALA A 103 10.13 8.91 6.72
C ALA A 103 11.62 9.24 6.96
N ASP A 104 12.52 8.50 6.34
CA ASP A 104 13.98 8.67 6.45
C ASP A 104 14.56 9.68 5.43
N GLY A 105 13.71 10.29 4.60
CA GLY A 105 14.13 11.22 3.56
C GLY A 105 14.84 10.56 2.36
N SER A 106 14.89 9.23 2.32
CA SER A 106 15.32 8.50 1.11
C SER A 106 14.35 8.76 -0.05
N LEU A 107 14.81 8.51 -1.28
CA LEU A 107 14.01 8.71 -2.50
C LEU A 107 13.38 10.11 -2.61
N SER A 108 13.99 11.15 -2.04
CA SER A 108 13.45 12.52 -1.98
C SER A 108 13.21 13.20 -3.33
N THR A 109 13.70 12.61 -4.42
CA THR A 109 13.44 13.06 -5.79
C THR A 109 12.17 12.47 -6.38
N TRP A 110 11.61 11.42 -5.78
CA TRP A 110 10.34 10.82 -6.17
C TRP A 110 9.19 11.70 -5.65
N LYS A 111 8.12 11.78 -6.43
CA LYS A 111 6.93 12.59 -6.15
C LYS A 111 5.74 11.71 -5.81
#